data_AF-A0A971MKY7-F1
#
_entry.id   AF-A0A971MKY7-F1
#
_cell.length_a   1.000
_cell.length_b   1.000
_cell.length_c   1.000
_cell.angle_alpha   90.00
_cell.angle_beta   90.00
_cell.angle_gamma   90.00
#
_symmetry.space_group_name_H-M   'P 1'
#
loop_
_entity.id
_entity.type
_entity.pdbx_description
1 polymer ?
#
loop_
_entity_poly.entity_id
_entity_poly.type
_entity_poly.pdbx_seq_one_letter_code
_entity_poly.pdbx_strand_id
1 'polypeptide(L)'
;MSRAGNPRVLLWVLVLALVAYVAYLYIAQGDNNASLPQKPPAVSQATIISDFRELKDIQVPTEAELGGQFYATELLFPEGFKGEAGDVFYVRMEDGHILTTISYRIEEVTKDVPARATYIPLEDLGPQFEPEGEYTVKNITQQEIAPADSE
;
A
#
# COMPACT_ATOMS: atom_id res chain seq x y z
N MET A 1 39.88 37.36 -50.15
CA MET A 1 38.76 38.31 -50.10
C MET A 1 37.68 37.73 -49.19
N SER A 2 37.66 38.11 -47.91
CA SER A 2 36.62 37.73 -46.97
C SER A 2 35.40 38.63 -47.20
N ARG A 3 34.30 38.05 -47.69
CA ARG A 3 32.99 38.72 -47.67
C ARG A 3 32.63 38.93 -46.20
N ALA A 4 32.84 40.13 -45.68
CA ALA A 4 32.30 40.54 -44.39
C ALA A 4 30.77 40.55 -44.53
N GLY A 5 30.15 39.42 -44.17
CA GLY A 5 28.70 39.31 -44.12
C GLY A 5 28.13 40.42 -43.25
N ASN A 6 27.05 41.03 -43.72
CA ASN A 6 26.42 42.18 -43.09
C ASN A 6 26.16 41.85 -41.60
N PRO A 7 26.79 42.54 -40.62
CA PRO A 7 26.82 42.12 -39.22
C PRO A 7 25.41 42.04 -38.59
N ARG A 8 24.46 42.81 -39.14
CA ARG A 8 23.05 42.75 -38.78
C ARG A 8 22.40 41.41 -39.15
N VAL A 9 22.76 40.84 -40.31
CA VAL A 9 22.24 39.53 -40.76
C VAL A 9 22.80 38.42 -39.87
N LEU A 10 24.07 38.49 -39.49
CA LEU A 10 24.67 37.56 -38.53
C LEU A 10 23.94 37.59 -37.18
N LEU A 11 23.61 38.79 -36.71
CA LEU A 11 22.87 38.99 -35.45
C LEU A 11 21.45 38.41 -35.53
N TRP A 12 20.74 38.63 -36.63
CA TRP A 12 19.41 38.04 -36.84
C TRP A 12 19.45 36.51 -36.88
N VAL A 13 20.46 35.91 -37.52
CA VAL A 13 20.64 34.45 -37.55
C VAL A 13 20.89 33.89 -36.14
N LEU A 14 21.72 34.57 -35.33
CA LEU A 14 21.99 34.19 -33.94
C LEU A 14 20.73 34.28 -33.06
N VAL A 15 19.94 35.34 -33.20
CA VAL A 15 18.68 35.51 -32.45
C VAL A 15 17.70 34.40 -32.83
N LEU A 16 17.58 34.08 -34.12
CA LEU A 16 16.67 33.04 -34.59
C LEU A 16 17.11 31.64 -34.10
N ALA A 17 18.42 31.37 -34.10
CA ALA A 17 18.99 30.14 -33.53
C ALA A 17 18.75 30.04 -32.02
N LEU A 18 18.88 31.15 -31.28
CA LEU A 18 18.59 31.19 -29.84
C LEU A 18 17.11 30.91 -29.56
N VAL A 19 16.20 31.53 -30.31
CA VAL A 19 14.75 31.31 -30.16
C VAL A 19 14.39 29.86 -30.48
N ALA A 20 14.94 29.29 -31.54
CA ALA A 20 14.74 27.88 -31.88
C ALA A 20 15.28 26.95 -30.78
N TYR A 21 16.43 27.27 -30.18
CA TYR A 21 17.01 26.50 -29.08
C TYR A 21 16.16 26.57 -27.80
N VAL A 22 15.65 27.76 -27.44
CA VAL A 22 14.74 27.92 -26.30
C VAL A 22 13.42 27.18 -26.54
N ALA A 23 12.86 27.24 -27.76
CA ALA A 23 11.67 26.48 -28.12
C ALA A 23 11.90 24.96 -28.06
N TYR A 24 13.06 24.49 -28.53
CA TYR A 24 13.46 23.08 -28.40
C TYR A 24 13.54 22.65 -26.93
N LEU A 25 14.15 23.46 -26.05
CA LEU A 25 14.19 23.16 -24.63
C LEU A 25 12.79 23.09 -24.00
N TYR A 26 11.89 24.02 -24.36
CA TYR A 26 10.52 24.01 -23.85
C TYR A 26 9.71 22.79 -24.29
N ILE A 27 9.87 22.37 -25.56
CA ILE A 27 9.16 21.19 -26.08
C ILE A 27 9.80 19.90 -25.53
N ALA A 28 11.13 19.82 -25.49
CA ALA A 28 11.86 18.65 -24.98
C ALA A 28 11.76 18.50 -23.45
N GLN A 29 11.57 19.58 -22.70
CA GLN A 29 11.34 19.54 -21.25
C GLN A 29 9.85 19.50 -20.87
N GLY A 30 8.94 19.85 -21.79
CA GLY A 30 7.49 19.79 -21.57
C GLY A 30 6.98 18.38 -21.23
N ASP A 31 7.63 17.34 -21.75
CA ASP A 31 7.29 15.93 -21.49
C ASP A 31 7.97 15.37 -20.22
N ASN A 32 8.95 16.05 -19.64
CA ASN A 32 9.61 15.60 -18.40
C ASN A 32 8.81 15.92 -17.12
N ASN A 33 7.67 16.58 -17.25
CA ASN A 33 6.68 16.76 -16.19
C ASN A 33 5.61 15.64 -16.18
N ALA A 34 5.81 14.57 -16.94
CA ALA A 34 5.07 13.33 -16.72
C ALA A 34 5.36 12.88 -15.28
N SER A 35 4.43 13.22 -14.38
CA SER A 35 4.45 12.80 -13.00
C SER A 35 4.65 11.29 -13.03
N LEU A 36 5.74 10.80 -12.42
CA LEU A 36 5.98 9.36 -12.27
C LEU A 36 4.66 8.74 -11.81
N PRO A 37 4.20 7.62 -12.40
CA PRO A 37 2.96 7.00 -11.98
C PRO A 37 3.02 6.83 -10.47
N GLN A 38 2.15 7.55 -9.75
CA GLN A 38 2.09 7.47 -8.30
C GLN A 38 1.77 6.02 -7.97
N LYS A 39 2.71 5.33 -7.31
CA LYS A 39 2.48 3.98 -6.83
C LYS A 39 1.18 4.00 -6.00
N PRO A 40 0.27 3.03 -6.17
CA PRO A 40 -0.93 2.96 -5.36
C PRO A 40 -0.59 3.04 -3.87
N PRO A 41 -1.40 3.73 -3.06
CA PRO A 41 -1.22 3.71 -1.61
C PRO A 41 -1.31 2.27 -1.13
N ALA A 42 -0.38 1.87 -0.27
CA ALA A 42 -0.28 0.51 0.24
C ALA A 42 0.02 0.54 1.75
N VAL A 43 -0.64 -0.33 2.49
CA VAL A 43 -0.40 -0.55 3.92
C VAL A 43 0.56 -1.71 4.12
N SER A 44 1.44 -1.63 5.12
CA SER A 44 2.38 -2.72 5.40
C SER A 44 1.69 -3.87 6.14
N GLN A 45 2.16 -5.11 5.94
CA GLN A 45 1.68 -6.26 6.73
C GLN A 45 1.83 -6.03 8.24
N ALA A 46 2.88 -5.31 8.67
CA ALA A 46 3.10 -4.97 10.08
C ALA A 46 1.99 -4.07 10.65
N THR A 47 1.51 -3.12 9.85
CA THR A 47 0.37 -2.27 10.22
C THR A 47 -0.90 -3.11 10.34
N ILE A 48 -1.18 -3.98 9.37
CA ILE A 48 -2.36 -4.87 9.41
C ILE A 48 -2.29 -5.78 10.65
N ILE A 49 -1.13 -6.35 10.95
CA ILE A 49 -0.93 -7.16 12.17
C ILE A 49 -1.26 -6.34 13.43
N SER A 50 -0.83 -5.08 13.49
CA SER A 50 -1.13 -4.18 14.61
C SER A 50 -2.62 -3.90 14.73
N ASP A 51 -3.30 -3.59 13.62
CA ASP A 51 -4.73 -3.28 13.60
C ASP A 51 -5.55 -4.49 14.09
N PHE A 52 -5.23 -5.70 13.62
CA PHE A 52 -5.92 -6.93 14.03
C PHE A 52 -5.52 -7.44 15.42
N ARG A 53 -4.40 -6.98 15.98
CA ARG A 53 -4.09 -7.22 17.38
C ARG A 53 -5.01 -6.42 18.30
N GLU A 54 -5.31 -5.18 17.94
CA GLU A 54 -6.18 -4.30 18.73
C GLU A 54 -7.66 -4.57 18.45
N LEU A 55 -7.99 -5.12 17.27
CA LEU A 55 -9.36 -5.29 16.75
C LEU A 55 -10.23 -4.04 16.82
N LYS A 56 -9.58 -2.88 16.93
CA LYS A 56 -10.27 -1.60 17.00
C LYS A 56 -10.81 -1.27 15.62
N ASP A 57 -12.10 -0.98 15.56
CA ASP A 57 -12.81 -0.66 14.32
C ASP A 57 -12.84 -1.81 13.28
N ILE A 58 -12.51 -3.05 13.70
CA ILE A 58 -12.64 -4.26 12.88
C ILE A 58 -14.01 -4.88 13.09
N GLN A 59 -14.75 -5.09 12.00
CA GLN A 59 -16.05 -5.77 12.02
C GLN A 59 -15.85 -7.28 11.91
N VAL A 60 -16.29 -8.03 12.92
CA VAL A 60 -16.34 -9.50 12.89
C VAL A 60 -17.77 -9.90 12.49
N PRO A 61 -17.98 -10.66 11.39
CA PRO A 61 -19.31 -10.99 10.87
C PRO A 61 -20.04 -12.06 11.71
N THR A 62 -19.49 -12.47 12.84
CA THR A 62 -19.96 -13.59 13.68
C THR A 62 -20.04 -13.14 15.14
N GLU A 63 -21.09 -13.59 15.84
CA GLU A 63 -21.28 -13.31 17.26
C GLU A 63 -20.39 -14.22 18.13
N ALA A 64 -19.79 -13.64 19.16
CA ALA A 64 -19.00 -14.40 20.13
C ALA A 64 -19.91 -15.24 21.03
N GLU A 65 -19.46 -16.45 21.38
CA GLU A 65 -20.17 -17.27 22.35
C GLU A 65 -20.05 -16.68 23.76
N LEU A 66 -21.13 -16.80 24.54
CA LEU A 66 -21.18 -16.42 25.96
C LEU A 66 -20.82 -14.94 26.25
N GLY A 67 -20.90 -14.07 25.24
CA GLY A 67 -20.55 -12.65 25.38
C GLY A 67 -19.04 -12.41 25.47
N GLY A 68 -18.23 -13.35 24.98
CA GLY A 68 -16.79 -13.17 24.82
C GLY A 68 -16.43 -12.09 23.81
N GLN A 69 -15.13 -11.84 23.67
CA GLN A 69 -14.58 -11.01 22.60
C GLN A 69 -13.65 -11.88 21.76
N PHE A 70 -13.82 -11.82 20.44
CA PHE A 70 -12.85 -12.42 19.56
C PHE A 70 -11.50 -11.70 19.68
N TYR A 71 -10.43 -12.45 19.50
CA TYR A 71 -9.10 -11.95 19.26
C TYR A 71 -8.50 -12.68 18.06
N ALA A 72 -7.70 -11.98 17.26
CA ALA A 72 -7.03 -12.57 16.12
C ALA A 72 -5.79 -13.36 16.58
N THR A 73 -5.61 -14.56 16.06
CA THR A 73 -4.50 -15.46 16.38
C THR A 73 -3.45 -15.47 15.27
N GLU A 74 -3.91 -15.58 14.01
CA GLU A 74 -3.05 -15.65 12.83
C GLU A 74 -3.61 -14.80 11.69
N LEU A 75 -2.73 -14.18 10.91
CA LEU A 75 -3.08 -13.64 9.59
C LEU A 75 -2.40 -14.45 8.49
N LEU A 76 -3.12 -14.68 7.40
CA LEU A 76 -2.63 -15.40 6.23
C LEU A 76 -2.70 -14.46 5.03
N PHE A 77 -1.51 -14.09 4.53
CA PHE A 77 -1.37 -13.22 3.36
C PHE A 77 -1.06 -14.05 2.11
N PRO A 78 -1.86 -13.96 1.03
CA PRO A 78 -1.59 -14.69 -0.21
C PRO A 78 -0.27 -14.26 -0.84
N GLU A 79 0.30 -15.14 -1.66
CA GLU A 79 1.42 -14.78 -2.53
C GLU A 79 1.05 -13.57 -3.41
N GLY A 80 1.93 -12.57 -3.44
CA GLY A 80 1.69 -11.33 -4.18
C GLY A 80 0.82 -10.30 -3.48
N PHE A 81 0.44 -10.50 -2.21
CA PHE A 81 -0.21 -9.48 -1.39
C PHE A 81 0.64 -8.20 -1.31
N LYS A 82 0.06 -7.06 -1.71
CA LYS A 82 0.76 -5.75 -1.75
C LYS A 82 0.32 -4.81 -0.64
N GLY A 83 -0.80 -5.10 0.01
CA GLY A 83 -1.46 -4.21 0.96
C GLY A 83 -2.17 -3.05 0.26
N GLU A 84 -2.59 -3.24 -0.98
CA GLU A 84 -3.33 -2.24 -1.76
C GLU A 84 -4.85 -2.42 -1.57
N ALA A 85 -5.61 -1.36 -1.85
CA ALA A 85 -7.07 -1.46 -1.86
C ALA A 85 -7.52 -2.55 -2.85
N GLY A 86 -8.41 -3.42 -2.39
CA GLY A 86 -8.88 -4.61 -3.11
C GLY A 86 -8.15 -5.90 -2.75
N ASP A 87 -6.97 -5.83 -2.12
CA ASP A 87 -6.26 -7.04 -1.67
C ASP A 87 -7.08 -7.77 -0.60
N VAL A 88 -7.05 -9.10 -0.69
CA VAL A 88 -7.76 -10.00 0.23
C VAL A 88 -6.75 -10.80 1.04
N PHE A 89 -7.05 -10.97 2.32
CA PHE A 89 -6.27 -11.80 3.25
C PHE A 89 -7.23 -12.50 4.21
N TYR A 90 -6.71 -13.46 4.96
CA TYR A 90 -7.49 -14.24 5.90
C TYR A 90 -7.00 -14.01 7.32
N VAL A 91 -7.92 -14.04 8.27
CA VAL A 91 -7.63 -13.86 9.68
C VAL A 91 -8.28 -15.00 10.44
N ARG A 92 -7.48 -15.73 11.19
CA ARG A 92 -7.95 -16.71 12.16
C ARG A 92 -8.20 -16.00 13.48
N MET A 93 -9.38 -16.23 14.03
CA MET A 93 -9.86 -15.58 15.23
C MET A 93 -10.45 -16.63 16.17
N GLU A 94 -10.35 -16.36 17.46
CA GLU A 94 -10.97 -17.19 18.49
C GLU A 94 -11.51 -16.33 19.63
N ASP A 95 -12.52 -16.81 20.34
CA ASP A 95 -13.10 -16.16 21.53
C ASP A 95 -12.94 -17.00 22.82
N GLY A 96 -12.13 -18.06 22.74
CA GLY A 96 -11.93 -19.06 23.79
C GLY A 96 -12.88 -20.27 23.74
N HIS A 97 -13.93 -20.23 22.92
CA HIS A 97 -14.89 -21.33 22.74
C HIS A 97 -14.99 -21.78 21.29
N ILE A 98 -14.98 -20.81 20.37
CA ILE A 98 -15.02 -21.03 18.93
C ILE A 98 -13.76 -20.49 18.26
N LEU A 99 -13.34 -21.21 17.24
CA LEU A 99 -12.31 -20.80 16.30
C LEU A 99 -12.99 -20.56 14.95
N THR A 100 -12.63 -19.47 14.28
CA THR A 100 -13.14 -19.17 12.94
C THR A 100 -12.06 -18.55 12.06
N THR A 101 -12.20 -18.69 10.76
CA THR A 101 -11.38 -18.01 9.76
C THR A 101 -12.26 -17.08 8.96
N ILE A 102 -11.92 -15.80 8.94
CA ILE A 102 -12.67 -14.78 8.21
C ILE A 102 -11.78 -14.19 7.11
N SER A 103 -12.34 -14.03 5.93
CA SER A 103 -11.69 -13.31 4.83
C SER A 103 -11.99 -11.82 4.93
N TYR A 104 -10.96 -10.99 4.77
CA TYR A 104 -11.05 -9.54 4.79
C TYR A 104 -10.51 -8.96 3.49
N ARG A 105 -11.16 -7.90 3.02
CA ARG A 105 -10.68 -7.08 1.91
C ARG A 105 -10.26 -5.71 2.43
N ILE A 106 -9.12 -5.21 1.96
CA ILE A 106 -8.76 -3.81 2.14
C ILE A 106 -9.71 -2.96 1.28
N GLU A 107 -10.53 -2.14 1.91
CA GLU A 107 -11.46 -1.26 1.21
C GLU A 107 -10.75 0.00 0.74
N GLU A 108 -10.11 0.71 1.67
CA GLU A 108 -9.40 1.96 1.41
C GLU A 108 -8.06 1.97 2.13
N VAL A 109 -7.07 2.61 1.52
CA VAL A 109 -5.76 2.90 2.14
C VAL A 109 -5.54 4.40 2.14
N THR A 110 -5.38 4.98 3.33
CA THR A 110 -5.11 6.41 3.47
C THR A 110 -3.69 6.74 3.02
N LYS A 111 -3.49 7.96 2.53
CA LYS A 111 -2.16 8.49 2.15
C LYS A 111 -1.41 9.11 3.33
N ASP A 112 -1.85 8.85 4.56
CA ASP A 112 -1.22 9.37 5.77
C ASP A 112 0.13 8.70 6.02
N VAL A 113 0.92 9.27 6.94
CA VAL A 113 2.17 8.67 7.41
C VAL A 113 2.08 8.49 8.93
N PRO A 114 1.94 7.24 9.44
CA PRO A 114 1.85 5.98 8.69
C PRO A 114 0.50 5.81 7.98
N ALA A 115 0.51 5.08 6.85
CA ALA A 115 -0.70 4.76 6.10
C ALA A 115 -1.61 3.85 6.93
N ARG A 116 -2.92 4.07 6.84
CA ARG A 116 -3.94 3.27 7.52
C ARG A 116 -4.84 2.61 6.50
N ALA A 117 -5.44 1.49 6.87
CA ALA A 117 -6.40 0.78 6.03
C ALA A 117 -7.73 0.56 6.74
N THR A 118 -8.81 0.53 5.96
CA THR A 118 -10.12 0.05 6.40
C THR A 118 -10.36 -1.34 5.81
N TYR A 119 -11.05 -2.19 6.57
CA TYR A 119 -11.23 -3.59 6.23
C TYR A 119 -12.72 -3.94 6.23
N ILE A 120 -13.15 -4.65 5.18
CA ILE A 120 -14.49 -5.21 5.10
C ILE A 120 -14.40 -6.72 5.25
N PRO A 121 -15.14 -7.34 6.19
CA PRO A 121 -15.29 -8.79 6.22
C PRO A 121 -16.07 -9.24 4.99
N LEU A 122 -15.57 -10.24 4.27
CA LEU A 122 -16.25 -10.82 3.11
C LEU A 122 -17.05 -12.06 3.49
N GLU A 123 -16.40 -13.03 4.12
CA GLU A 123 -16.99 -14.33 4.40
C GLU A 123 -16.36 -14.97 5.64
N ASP A 124 -17.21 -15.59 6.47
CA ASP A 124 -16.81 -16.54 7.52
C ASP A 124 -16.69 -17.92 6.89
N LEU A 125 -15.46 -18.45 6.90
CA LEU A 125 -15.07 -19.71 6.28
C LEU A 125 -14.99 -20.84 7.32
N GLY A 126 -15.14 -20.52 8.60
CA GLY A 126 -15.15 -21.48 9.71
C GLY A 126 -13.77 -21.98 10.15
N PRO A 127 -13.75 -22.91 11.13
CA PRO A 127 -12.53 -23.32 11.83
C PRO A 127 -11.57 -24.18 11.00
N GLN A 128 -12.09 -24.93 10.03
CA GLN A 128 -11.28 -25.90 9.26
C GLN A 128 -10.83 -25.35 7.90
N PHE A 129 -11.03 -24.05 7.67
CA PHE A 129 -10.64 -23.46 6.40
C PHE A 129 -9.11 -23.39 6.29
N GLU A 130 -8.61 -23.97 5.20
CA GLU A 130 -7.24 -23.84 4.75
C GLU A 130 -7.26 -23.23 3.35
N PRO A 131 -6.65 -22.03 3.16
CA PRO A 131 -6.68 -21.38 1.88
C PRO A 131 -5.82 -22.12 0.86
N GLU A 132 -6.30 -22.24 -0.39
CA GLU A 132 -5.59 -22.93 -1.47
C GLU A 132 -4.46 -22.05 -2.04
N GLY A 133 -3.22 -22.54 -2.04
CA GLY A 133 -2.07 -21.85 -2.63
C GLY A 133 -0.96 -21.53 -1.64
N GLU A 134 -0.04 -20.63 -2.03
CA GLU A 134 1.06 -20.19 -1.17
C GLU A 134 0.64 -18.98 -0.33
N TYR A 135 0.88 -19.08 0.98
CA TYR A 135 0.54 -18.05 1.95
C TYR A 135 1.68 -17.79 2.92
N THR A 136 1.86 -16.52 3.27
CA THR A 136 2.68 -16.14 4.41
C THR A 136 1.81 -16.08 5.66
N VAL A 137 2.04 -17.01 6.59
CA VAL A 137 1.37 -17.04 7.90
C VAL A 137 2.11 -16.12 8.88
N LYS A 138 1.36 -15.28 9.60
CA LYS A 138 1.85 -14.37 10.64
C LYS A 138 1.09 -14.60 11.94
N ASN A 139 1.78 -15.14 12.95
CA ASN A 139 1.23 -15.32 14.29
C ASN A 139 1.20 -13.99 15.03
N ILE A 140 0.04 -13.58 15.51
CA ILE A 140 -0.17 -12.31 16.23
C ILE A 140 0.23 -12.44 17.69
N THR A 141 -0.02 -13.61 18.29
CA THR A 141 0.19 -13.91 19.72
C THR A 141 1.66 -14.06 20.13
N GLN A 142 2.56 -14.35 19.19
CA GLN A 142 3.98 -14.62 19.48
C GLN A 142 4.92 -13.42 19.27
N GLN A 143 4.41 -12.27 18.85
CA GLN A 143 5.21 -11.04 18.78
C GLN A 143 5.26 -10.37 20.15
N GLU A 144 5.96 -11.03 21.07
CA GLU A 144 6.45 -10.47 22.32
C GLU A 144 7.40 -9.32 21.94
N ILE A 145 7.07 -8.11 22.37
CA ILE A 145 7.93 -6.94 22.24
C ILE A 145 9.21 -7.32 22.98
N ALA A 146 10.31 -7.53 22.26
CA ALA A 146 11.62 -7.61 22.88
C ALA A 146 11.75 -6.34 23.75
N PRO A 147 11.88 -6.45 25.09
CA PRO A 147 12.07 -5.28 25.91
C PRO A 147 13.30 -4.58 25.36
N ALA A 148 13.13 -3.32 24.95
CA ALA A 148 14.25 -2.47 24.60
C ALA A 148 15.19 -2.50 25.82
N ASP A 149 16.39 -3.05 25.61
CA ASP A 149 17.47 -3.05 26.58
C ASP A 149 17.54 -1.64 27.17
N SER A 150 17.15 -1.54 28.45
CA SER A 150 17.29 -0.33 29.23
C SER A 150 18.78 -0.12 29.47
N GLU A 151 19.22 1.11 29.21
CA GLU A 151 20.58 1.63 29.31
C GLU A 151 21.38 1.20 30.55
#